data_AF-R6CJD8-F1
#
_entry.id   AF-R6CJD8-F1
#
_cell.length_a   1.000
_cell.length_b   1.000
_cell.length_c   1.000
_cell.angle_alpha   90.00
_cell.angle_beta   90.00
_cell.angle_gamma   90.00
#
_symmetry.space_group_name_H-M   'P 1'
#
loop_
_entity.id
_entity.type
_entity.pdbx_description
1 polymer ?
#
loop_
_entity_poly.entity_id
_entity_poly.type
_entity_poly.pdbx_seq_one_letter_code
_entity_poly.pdbx_strand_id
1 'polypeptide(L)'
;MSIHNDVSNSNMVNLKIVGVLGMLCFTGWLSAHNVKMEKEVIVGDGIAKFVPKGFNLSQMPSFALKAEPQEKGMLPSNWQLYPIMEKKKGHASAYLDVPQGTSLYGGGEVTGPLLRNGQSIKLWNTDSGAYSVDNGKRLYQ
;
A
#
# COMPACT_ATOMS: atom_id res chain seq x y z
N MET A 1 65.45 51.96 -29.62
CA MET A 1 66.85 51.55 -29.38
C MET A 1 66.95 51.35 -27.88
N SER A 2 67.04 50.17 -27.26
CA SER A 2 67.69 48.92 -27.62
C SER A 2 67.00 47.76 -26.86
N ILE A 3 66.75 46.66 -27.57
CA ILE A 3 66.75 45.21 -27.19
C ILE A 3 67.02 44.84 -25.70
N HIS A 4 66.13 44.05 -25.05
CA HIS A 4 66.08 42.57 -25.01
C HIS A 4 67.18 41.96 -24.12
N ASN A 5 66.85 41.31 -22.99
CA ASN A 5 66.57 39.87 -22.96
C ASN A 5 66.30 39.31 -21.53
N ASP A 6 65.44 38.30 -21.50
CA ASP A 6 65.03 37.44 -20.39
C ASP A 6 66.17 36.66 -19.73
N VAL A 7 66.03 36.34 -18.42
CA VAL A 7 66.25 34.98 -17.89
C VAL A 7 65.31 34.70 -16.69
N SER A 8 64.33 33.85 -16.97
CA SER A 8 63.65 32.84 -16.13
C SER A 8 64.24 32.55 -14.73
N ASN A 9 63.39 32.51 -13.70
CA ASN A 9 63.28 31.28 -12.90
C ASN A 9 61.91 31.12 -12.22
N SER A 10 61.36 29.93 -12.45
CA SER A 10 60.14 29.32 -11.93
C SER A 10 59.98 29.33 -10.40
N ASN A 11 58.73 29.40 -9.93
CA ASN A 11 58.16 28.41 -9.02
C ASN A 11 56.63 28.52 -8.95
N MET A 12 56.00 27.53 -9.58
CA MET A 12 54.58 27.19 -9.46
C MET A 12 54.28 26.73 -8.04
N VAL A 13 53.25 27.29 -7.39
CA VAL A 13 52.61 26.65 -6.23
C VAL A 13 51.20 26.22 -6.64
N ASN A 14 51.08 24.90 -6.74
CA ASN A 14 49.95 24.07 -7.13
C ASN A 14 48.67 24.39 -6.32
N LEU A 15 47.65 25.00 -6.94
CA LEU A 15 46.31 25.08 -6.34
C LEU A 15 45.57 23.77 -6.65
N LYS A 16 45.59 22.83 -5.69
CA LYS A 16 44.83 21.58 -5.80
C LYS A 16 43.33 21.89 -5.82
N ILE A 17 42.73 21.79 -7.00
CA ILE A 17 41.28 21.72 -7.19
C ILE A 17 40.81 20.42 -6.54
N VAL A 18 40.25 20.51 -5.33
CA VAL A 18 39.52 19.42 -4.70
C VAL A 18 38.13 19.40 -5.34
N GLY A 19 37.94 18.50 -6.30
CA GLY A 19 36.63 18.20 -6.87
C GLY A 19 35.75 17.52 -5.82
N VAL A 20 34.76 18.25 -5.30
CA VAL A 20 33.67 17.66 -4.53
C VAL A 20 32.65 17.12 -5.52
N LEU A 21 32.74 15.83 -5.84
CA LEU A 21 31.71 15.11 -6.56
C LEU A 21 30.54 14.89 -5.58
N GLY A 22 29.57 15.80 -5.57
CA GLY A 22 28.35 15.66 -4.81
C GLY A 22 27.53 14.48 -5.33
N MET A 23 27.63 13.33 -4.68
CA MET A 23 26.75 12.19 -4.89
C MET A 23 25.35 12.59 -4.40
N LEU A 24 24.52 13.12 -5.30
CA LEU A 24 23.08 13.31 -5.06
C LEU A 24 22.43 11.92 -4.97
N CYS A 25 22.44 11.36 -3.76
CA CYS A 25 21.55 10.27 -3.40
C CYS A 25 20.12 10.84 -3.38
N PHE A 26 19.44 10.78 -4.54
CA PHE A 26 17.99 10.90 -4.58
C PHE A 26 17.42 9.71 -3.80
N THR A 27 17.22 9.90 -2.49
CA THR A 27 16.34 9.04 -1.72
C THR A 27 14.94 9.35 -2.21
N GLY A 28 14.46 8.55 -3.17
CA GLY A 28 13.08 8.59 -3.59
C GLY A 28 12.20 8.30 -2.38
N TRP A 29 11.59 9.34 -1.81
CA TRP A 29 10.59 9.19 -0.77
C TRP A 29 9.38 8.51 -1.41
N LEU A 30 9.28 7.19 -1.28
CA LEU A 30 8.11 6.43 -1.69
C LEU A 30 7.01 6.64 -0.64
N SER A 31 6.48 7.86 -0.54
CA SER A 31 5.32 8.16 0.30
C SER A 31 4.12 7.40 -0.27
N ALA A 32 3.66 6.39 0.46
CA ALA A 32 2.29 5.91 0.29
C ALA A 32 1.38 7.09 0.71
N HIS A 33 0.55 7.56 -0.21
CA HIS A 33 -0.38 8.63 0.08
C HIS A 33 -1.70 7.99 0.51
N ASN A 34 -2.16 8.31 1.72
CA ASN A 34 -3.50 7.95 2.17
C ASN A 34 -4.52 8.52 1.17
N VAL A 35 -5.35 7.64 0.62
CA VAL A 35 -6.41 8.00 -0.33
C VAL A 35 -7.63 8.45 0.48
N LYS A 36 -8.09 9.68 0.22
CA LYS A 36 -9.31 10.20 0.85
C LYS A 36 -10.53 9.38 0.44
N MET A 37 -11.50 9.29 1.33
CA MET A 37 -12.81 8.70 1.01
C MET A 37 -13.62 9.61 0.09
N GLU A 38 -14.37 8.98 -0.80
CA GLU A 38 -15.40 9.59 -1.64
C GLU A 38 -16.80 9.31 -1.09
N LYS A 39 -17.03 8.10 -0.56
CA LYS A 39 -18.30 7.70 0.01
C LYS A 39 -18.11 6.85 1.27
N GLU A 40 -18.95 7.10 2.28
CA GLU A 40 -18.98 6.38 3.55
C GLU A 40 -20.44 6.20 3.96
N VAL A 41 -20.97 4.97 3.87
CA VAL A 41 -22.41 4.69 4.02
C VAL A 41 -22.67 3.38 4.74
N ILE A 42 -23.85 3.27 5.36
CA ILE A 42 -24.37 1.99 5.88
C ILE A 42 -25.01 1.20 4.74
N VAL A 43 -24.76 -0.11 4.73
CA VAL A 43 -25.39 -1.07 3.81
C VAL A 43 -26.13 -2.21 4.53
N GLY A 44 -25.97 -2.31 5.85
CA GLY A 44 -26.64 -3.28 6.71
C GLY A 44 -26.35 -3.04 8.19
N ASP A 45 -26.95 -3.85 9.06
CA ASP A 45 -26.80 -3.68 10.52
C ASP A 45 -25.35 -3.96 10.92
N GLY A 46 -24.64 -2.91 11.37
CA GLY A 46 -23.22 -2.99 11.66
C GLY A 46 -22.32 -3.19 10.43
N ILE A 47 -22.81 -2.91 9.22
CA ILE A 47 -22.06 -3.08 7.97
C ILE A 47 -21.96 -1.73 7.26
N ALA A 48 -20.72 -1.27 7.10
CA ALA A 48 -20.36 -0.05 6.39
C ALA A 48 -19.70 -0.36 5.04
N LYS A 49 -19.92 0.53 4.08
CA LYS A 49 -19.24 0.57 2.78
C LYS A 49 -18.44 1.87 2.67
N PHE A 50 -17.14 1.72 2.42
CA PHE A 50 -16.21 2.82 2.18
C PHE A 50 -15.71 2.76 0.75
N VAL A 51 -15.85 3.86 0.01
CA VAL A 51 -15.35 3.98 -1.37
C VAL A 51 -14.27 5.07 -1.38
N PRO A 52 -13.01 4.74 -1.70
CA PRO A 52 -11.95 5.74 -1.80
C PRO A 52 -12.07 6.55 -3.09
N LYS A 53 -11.58 7.79 -3.07
CA LYS A 53 -11.50 8.63 -4.27
C LYS A 53 -10.68 7.95 -5.36
N GLY A 54 -11.19 8.00 -6.59
CA GLY A 54 -10.54 7.38 -7.74
C GLY A 54 -10.71 5.87 -7.81
N PHE A 55 -11.63 5.30 -7.03
CA PHE A 55 -12.13 3.94 -7.24
C PHE A 55 -12.73 3.81 -8.65
N ASN A 56 -12.41 2.71 -9.33
CA ASN A 56 -12.94 2.40 -10.65
C ASN A 56 -13.36 0.93 -10.70
N LEU A 57 -14.65 0.69 -10.96
CA LEU A 57 -15.23 -0.65 -11.05
C LEU A 57 -14.54 -1.52 -12.11
N SER A 58 -14.08 -0.95 -13.22
CA SER A 58 -13.41 -1.73 -14.27
C SER A 58 -12.02 -2.24 -13.90
N GLN A 59 -11.45 -1.76 -12.79
CA GLN A 59 -10.17 -2.21 -12.24
C GLN A 59 -10.35 -3.21 -11.09
N MET A 60 -11.59 -3.53 -10.71
CA MET A 60 -11.88 -4.39 -9.57
C MET A 60 -11.66 -5.86 -9.91
N PRO A 61 -11.07 -6.67 -9.01
CA PRO A 61 -11.11 -8.12 -9.14
C PRO A 61 -12.57 -8.61 -9.19
N SER A 62 -12.82 -9.70 -9.92
CA SER A 62 -14.15 -10.29 -9.99
C SER A 62 -14.56 -10.85 -8.63
N PHE A 63 -15.72 -10.42 -8.12
CA PHE A 63 -16.37 -11.01 -6.95
C PHE A 63 -17.62 -11.76 -7.37
N ALA A 64 -17.85 -12.93 -6.77
CA ALA A 64 -19.11 -13.66 -6.90
C ALA A 64 -20.12 -13.13 -5.88
N LEU A 65 -20.72 -11.97 -6.18
CA LEU A 65 -21.80 -11.41 -5.37
C LEU A 65 -23.15 -11.71 -6.01
N LYS A 66 -24.15 -12.07 -5.20
CA LYS A 66 -25.54 -12.20 -5.67
C LYS A 66 -26.07 -10.86 -6.20
N ALA A 67 -25.75 -9.77 -5.51
CA ALA A 67 -26.06 -8.40 -5.89
C ALA A 67 -25.13 -7.44 -5.13
N GLU A 68 -24.96 -6.24 -5.66
CA GLU A 68 -24.22 -5.16 -4.98
C GLU A 68 -24.95 -4.71 -3.70
N PRO A 69 -24.21 -4.44 -2.60
CA PRO A 69 -24.79 -3.92 -1.37
C PRO A 69 -25.53 -2.60 -1.57
N GLN A 70 -26.80 -2.58 -1.19
CA GLN A 70 -27.66 -1.40 -1.28
C GLN A 70 -27.33 -0.39 -0.17
N GLU A 71 -27.24 0.88 -0.54
CA GLU A 71 -26.98 1.97 0.40
C GLU A 71 -28.25 2.27 1.20
N LYS A 72 -28.14 2.23 2.53
CA LYS A 72 -29.27 2.40 3.46
C LYS A 72 -29.26 3.73 4.19
N GLY A 73 -28.16 4.47 4.15
CA GLY A 73 -28.04 5.78 4.78
C GLY A 73 -26.60 6.16 5.12
N MET A 74 -26.47 7.27 5.84
CA MET A 74 -25.20 7.76 6.34
C MET A 74 -24.66 6.86 7.47
N LEU A 75 -23.34 6.88 7.66
CA LEU A 75 -22.75 6.31 8.87
C LEU A 75 -23.30 7.00 10.12
N PRO A 76 -23.59 6.24 11.19
CA PRO A 76 -23.98 6.84 12.45
C PRO A 76 -22.80 7.59 13.07
N SER A 77 -23.07 8.66 13.82
CA SER A 77 -22.03 9.53 14.39
C SER A 77 -21.11 8.84 15.40
N ASN A 78 -21.52 7.68 15.93
CA ASN A 78 -20.75 6.85 16.85
C ASN A 78 -19.97 5.72 16.17
N TRP A 79 -19.89 5.69 14.83
CA TRP A 79 -19.04 4.74 14.11
C TRP A 79 -17.56 4.98 14.44
N GLN A 80 -16.80 3.91 14.71
CA GLN A 80 -15.42 4.04 15.22
C GLN A 80 -14.36 3.52 14.25
N LEU A 81 -14.71 2.56 13.40
CA LEU A 81 -13.75 1.81 12.58
C LEU A 81 -13.72 2.37 11.16
N TYR A 82 -12.68 3.14 10.84
CA TYR A 82 -12.45 3.72 9.52
C TYR A 82 -11.23 3.08 8.86
N PRO A 83 -11.36 2.57 7.62
CA PRO A 83 -10.22 2.00 6.92
C PRO A 83 -9.29 3.10 6.42
N ILE A 84 -7.99 2.84 6.51
CA ILE A 84 -6.95 3.63 5.85
C ILE A 84 -6.69 2.98 4.49
N MET A 85 -6.88 3.74 3.41
CA MET A 85 -6.74 3.24 2.04
C MET A 85 -5.45 3.77 1.42
N GLU A 86 -4.70 2.90 0.77
CA GLU A 86 -3.47 3.26 0.07
C GLU A 86 -3.47 2.71 -1.36
N LYS A 87 -2.85 3.45 -2.28
CA LYS A 87 -2.56 2.98 -3.64
C LYS A 87 -1.08 3.21 -3.95
N LYS A 88 -0.34 2.14 -4.23
CA LYS A 88 1.10 2.19 -4.51
C LYS A 88 1.48 1.19 -5.60
N LYS A 89 2.18 1.67 -6.64
CA LYS A 89 2.70 0.84 -7.74
C LYS A 89 1.65 -0.10 -8.38
N GLY A 90 0.41 0.38 -8.55
CA GLY A 90 -0.68 -0.41 -9.12
C GLY A 90 -1.40 -1.34 -8.13
N HIS A 91 -0.90 -1.48 -6.90
CA HIS A 91 -1.58 -2.23 -5.84
C HIS A 91 -2.42 -1.31 -4.96
N ALA A 92 -3.59 -1.80 -4.54
CA ALA A 92 -4.43 -1.17 -3.54
C ALA A 92 -4.28 -1.91 -2.20
N SER A 93 -4.31 -1.18 -1.09
CA SER A 93 -4.26 -1.75 0.25
C SER A 93 -5.26 -1.03 1.15
N ALA A 94 -5.80 -1.77 2.11
CA ALA A 94 -6.72 -1.27 3.12
C ALA A 94 -6.26 -1.78 4.49
N TYR A 95 -6.22 -0.89 5.46
CA TYR A 95 -5.84 -1.20 6.84
C TYR A 95 -6.96 -0.76 7.78
N LEU A 96 -7.13 -1.51 8.87
CA LEU A 96 -8.07 -1.14 9.93
C LEU A 96 -7.34 -1.23 11.27
N ASP A 97 -7.34 -0.14 12.02
CA ASP A 97 -6.79 -0.11 13.38
C ASP A 97 -7.79 -0.77 14.32
N VAL A 98 -7.66 -2.08 14.47
CA VAL A 98 -8.53 -2.89 15.33
C VAL A 98 -8.12 -2.71 16.80
N PRO A 99 -9.06 -2.38 17.70
CA PRO A 99 -8.77 -2.25 19.12
C PRO A 99 -8.12 -3.50 19.72
N GLN A 100 -7.14 -3.31 20.60
CA GLN A 100 -6.48 -4.40 21.29
C GLN A 100 -7.49 -5.27 22.06
N GLY A 101 -7.29 -6.59 22.04
CA GLY A 101 -8.20 -7.56 22.67
C GLY A 101 -9.38 -7.98 21.80
N THR A 102 -9.56 -7.38 20.61
CA THR A 102 -10.60 -7.81 19.67
C THR A 102 -10.25 -9.15 19.04
N SER A 103 -11.19 -10.08 19.07
CA SER A 103 -11.09 -11.36 18.35
C SER A 103 -11.57 -11.20 16.91
N LEU A 104 -10.76 -11.65 15.94
CA LEU A 104 -11.08 -11.60 14.52
C LEU A 104 -11.59 -12.96 14.03
N TYR A 105 -12.63 -12.93 13.21
CA TYR A 105 -13.28 -14.10 12.62
C TYR A 105 -13.60 -13.83 11.15
N GLY A 106 -14.00 -14.87 10.42
CA GLY A 106 -14.37 -14.79 9.00
C GLY A 106 -13.22 -15.14 8.06
N GLY A 107 -13.22 -14.58 6.85
CA GLY A 107 -12.30 -14.96 5.77
C GLY A 107 -12.81 -16.09 4.88
N GLY A 108 -14.07 -16.53 5.05
CA GLY A 108 -14.70 -17.57 4.23
C GLY A 108 -14.18 -18.98 4.52
N GLU A 109 -14.11 -19.81 3.47
CA GLU A 109 -13.53 -21.16 3.54
C GLU A 109 -12.00 -21.05 3.59
N VAL A 110 -11.41 -21.34 4.75
CA VAL A 110 -9.95 -21.35 4.96
C VAL A 110 -9.58 -22.45 5.96
N THR A 111 -8.35 -22.94 5.87
CA THR A 111 -7.78 -23.89 6.83
C THR A 111 -7.31 -23.21 8.13
N GLY A 112 -7.16 -23.99 9.20
CA GLY A 112 -6.65 -23.53 10.49
C GLY A 112 -7.74 -23.14 11.51
N PRO A 113 -7.35 -22.49 12.63
CA PRO A 113 -8.25 -22.22 13.75
C PRO A 113 -9.33 -21.18 13.39
N LEU A 114 -10.43 -21.17 14.14
CA LEU A 114 -11.51 -20.19 13.97
C LEU A 114 -11.06 -18.75 14.29
N LEU A 115 -10.24 -18.57 15.33
CA LEU A 115 -9.65 -17.27 15.68
C LEU A 115 -8.61 -16.85 14.63
N ARG A 116 -8.77 -15.66 14.05
CA ARG A 116 -7.99 -15.18 12.89
C ARG A 116 -6.92 -14.14 13.23
N ASN A 117 -6.79 -13.75 14.49
CA ASN A 117 -5.72 -12.83 14.91
C ASN A 117 -4.34 -13.37 14.51
N GLY A 118 -3.52 -12.51 13.89
CA GLY A 118 -2.17 -12.85 13.45
C GLY A 118 -2.09 -13.81 12.25
N GLN A 119 -3.21 -14.20 11.65
CA GLN A 119 -3.24 -15.07 10.48
C GLN A 119 -3.20 -14.25 9.19
N SER A 120 -2.60 -14.83 8.15
CA SER A 120 -2.61 -14.29 6.79
C SER A 120 -3.19 -15.33 5.84
N ILE A 121 -4.19 -14.91 5.06
CA ILE A 121 -4.89 -15.76 4.09
C ILE A 121 -4.77 -15.15 2.71
N LYS A 122 -4.82 -16.00 1.67
CA LYS A 122 -4.78 -15.55 0.28
C LYS A 122 -6.14 -15.82 -0.35
N LEU A 123 -6.82 -14.74 -0.75
CA LEU A 123 -8.12 -14.82 -1.39
C LEU A 123 -7.95 -15.09 -2.89
N TRP A 124 -7.89 -16.36 -3.26
CA TRP A 124 -7.85 -16.79 -4.65
C TRP A 124 -8.49 -18.16 -4.78
N ASN A 125 -9.66 -18.20 -5.42
CA ASN A 125 -10.38 -19.43 -5.69
C ASN A 125 -9.50 -20.39 -6.48
N THR A 126 -9.16 -21.53 -5.87
CA THR A 126 -8.25 -22.52 -6.43
C THR A 126 -8.80 -23.90 -6.17
N ASP A 127 -8.91 -24.70 -7.23
CA ASP A 127 -9.16 -26.12 -7.09
C ASP A 127 -7.99 -26.78 -6.36
N SER A 128 -8.16 -26.97 -5.06
CA SER A 128 -7.12 -27.43 -4.14
C SER A 128 -7.47 -28.81 -3.61
N GLY A 129 -7.73 -29.74 -4.53
CA GLY A 129 -7.96 -31.16 -4.23
C GLY A 129 -6.93 -31.69 -3.23
N ALA A 130 -7.45 -32.32 -2.16
CA ALA A 130 -6.67 -32.84 -1.03
C ALA A 130 -5.74 -31.81 -0.35
N TYR A 131 -6.05 -30.50 -0.44
CA TYR A 131 -5.27 -29.41 0.18
C TYR A 131 -3.81 -29.31 -0.28
N SER A 132 -3.50 -29.92 -1.42
CA SER A 132 -2.11 -30.07 -1.90
C SER A 132 -1.51 -28.78 -2.45
N VAL A 133 -2.33 -27.78 -2.75
CA VAL A 133 -1.91 -26.50 -3.35
C VAL A 133 -1.68 -25.44 -2.27
N ASP A 134 -0.58 -24.69 -2.39
CA ASP A 134 -0.20 -23.58 -1.48
C ASP A 134 -0.29 -23.97 0.01
N ASN A 135 0.10 -25.22 0.31
CA ASN A 135 0.00 -25.84 1.64
C ASN A 135 -1.41 -25.72 2.26
N GLY A 136 -2.46 -25.84 1.45
CA GLY A 136 -3.85 -25.78 1.88
C GLY A 136 -4.34 -24.37 2.25
N LYS A 137 -3.58 -23.32 1.92
CA LYS A 137 -3.94 -21.92 2.26
C LYS A 137 -4.89 -21.26 1.28
N ARG A 138 -5.07 -21.84 0.10
CA ARG A 138 -6.02 -21.40 -0.93
C ARG A 138 -7.10 -22.45 -1.05
N LEU A 139 -8.37 -22.06 -0.93
CA LEU A 139 -9.52 -22.94 -1.07
C LEU A 139 -10.55 -22.30 -2.02
N TYR A 140 -11.75 -22.85 -2.06
CA TYR A 140 -12.86 -22.30 -2.82
C TYR A 140 -13.43 -21.08 -2.09
N GLN A 141 -13.42 -19.93 -2.75
CA GLN A 141 -13.86 -18.66 -2.18
C GLN A 141 -14.61 -17.82 -3.21
#